data_AF-A0AA47BSI5-F1
#
_entry.id   AF-A0AA47BSI5-F1
#
_cell.length_a   1.000
_cell.length_b   1.000
_cell.length_c   1.000
_cell.angle_alpha   90.00
_cell.angle_beta   90.00
_cell.angle_gamma   90.00
#
_symmetry.space_group_name_H-M   'P 1'
#
loop_
_entity.id
_entity.type
_entity.pdbx_description
1 polymer ?
#
loop_
_entity_poly.entity_id
_entity_poly.type
_entity_poly.pdbx_seq_one_letter_code
_entity_poly.pdbx_strand_id
1 'polypeptide(L)'
;NTSTESDSTSKAWVVSTFGTGLRSPPGVAVDSSGNVYVADSNNNRIRKITLAGVVTTLAGSDTPGNKDGAGNTAQFRYPSDVAVDSSGNVYVADERDDRIRKIEYKVPWAEARWRLMSI
;
A
#
# COMPACT_ATOMS: atom_id res chain seq x y z
N ASN A 1 31.05 -42.61 0.52
CA ASN A 1 31.30 -41.27 1.08
C ASN A 1 32.00 -40.49 -0.03
N THR A 2 31.31 -39.73 -0.86
CA THR A 2 30.57 -38.51 -0.50
C THR A 2 29.25 -38.40 -1.27
N SER A 3 28.23 -37.99 -0.54
CA SER A 3 26.87 -37.73 -0.99
C SER A 3 26.78 -36.60 -2.02
N THR A 4 25.84 -36.81 -2.92
CA THR A 4 25.23 -35.87 -3.85
C THR A 4 24.76 -34.58 -3.15
N GLU A 5 25.28 -33.42 -3.56
CA GLU A 5 24.48 -32.20 -3.63
C GLU A 5 24.19 -31.97 -5.10
N SER A 6 23.01 -32.43 -5.54
CA SER A 6 22.47 -32.13 -6.86
C SER A 6 22.33 -30.62 -6.98
N ASP A 7 23.17 -30.07 -7.86
CA ASP A 7 23.14 -28.72 -8.42
C ASP A 7 21.80 -28.01 -8.17
N SER A 8 21.82 -27.11 -7.18
CA SER A 8 20.74 -26.18 -6.89
C SER A 8 20.44 -25.42 -8.17
N THR A 9 19.31 -25.72 -8.81
CA THR A 9 18.78 -24.97 -9.94
C THR A 9 19.10 -23.50 -9.76
N SER A 10 20.00 -23.01 -10.63
CA SER A 10 20.54 -21.66 -10.66
C SER A 10 19.54 -20.65 -10.10
N LYS A 11 19.85 -20.09 -8.92
CA LYS A 11 19.12 -18.95 -8.35
C LYS A 11 19.20 -17.79 -9.36
N ALA A 12 18.25 -17.77 -10.27
CA ALA A 12 18.14 -16.75 -11.30
C ALA A 12 17.07 -15.75 -10.87
N TRP A 13 17.36 -14.47 -11.04
CA TRP A 13 16.35 -13.43 -10.88
C TRP A 13 15.32 -13.61 -11.99
N VAL A 14 14.09 -14.00 -11.63
CA VAL A 14 12.96 -14.10 -12.56
C VAL A 14 12.07 -12.89 -12.37
N VAL A 15 11.80 -12.16 -13.45
CA VAL A 15 10.87 -11.03 -13.46
C VAL A 15 9.49 -11.54 -13.84
N SER A 16 8.48 -11.24 -13.03
CA SER A 16 7.07 -11.52 -13.31
C SER A 16 6.19 -10.31 -12.99
N THR A 17 5.03 -10.24 -13.63
CA THR A 17 4.03 -9.22 -13.33
C THR A 17 3.29 -9.58 -12.05
N PHE A 18 3.40 -8.75 -11.01
CA PHE A 18 2.78 -9.00 -9.71
C PHE A 18 1.38 -8.36 -9.56
N GLY A 19 1.13 -7.23 -10.23
CA GLY A 19 -0.17 -6.55 -10.22
C GLY A 19 -0.36 -5.69 -11.46
N THR A 20 -1.62 -5.49 -11.86
CA THR A 20 -2.02 -4.78 -13.08
C THR A 20 -3.14 -3.77 -12.82
N GLY A 21 -3.48 -2.94 -13.82
CA GLY A 21 -4.57 -1.95 -13.68
C GLY A 21 -4.15 -0.69 -12.91
N LEU A 22 -2.88 -0.32 -13.04
CA LEU A 22 -2.26 0.90 -12.51
C LEU A 22 -1.98 1.85 -13.68
N ARG A 23 -1.94 3.16 -13.41
CA ARG A 23 -1.70 4.19 -14.41
C ARG A 23 -0.63 5.15 -13.91
N SER A 24 0.55 5.04 -14.51
CA SER A 24 1.78 5.77 -14.12
C SER A 24 2.03 5.66 -12.61
N PRO A 25 2.47 4.51 -12.10
CA PRO A 25 2.73 4.31 -10.68
C PRO A 25 4.19 4.63 -10.30
N PRO A 26 4.53 5.86 -9.87
CA PRO A 26 5.91 6.28 -9.61
C PRO A 26 6.56 5.66 -8.36
N GLY A 27 5.75 5.26 -7.36
CA GLY A 27 6.28 4.86 -6.06
C GLY A 27 5.57 3.65 -5.47
N VAL A 28 6.33 2.88 -4.69
CA VAL A 28 5.93 1.58 -4.15
C VAL A 28 6.61 1.30 -2.81
N ALA A 29 5.87 0.70 -1.88
CA ALA A 29 6.40 0.21 -0.61
C ALA A 29 5.80 -1.16 -0.25
N VAL A 30 6.47 -1.91 0.61
CA VAL A 30 6.03 -3.23 1.05
C VAL A 30 5.99 -3.27 2.58
N ASP A 31 4.90 -3.78 3.15
CA ASP A 31 4.82 -3.98 4.60
C ASP A 31 5.48 -5.29 5.05
N SER A 32 5.63 -5.49 6.37
CA SER A 32 6.23 -6.70 6.95
C SER A 32 5.41 -7.98 6.70
N SER A 33 4.15 -7.85 6.27
CA SER A 33 3.30 -8.97 5.86
C SER A 33 3.38 -9.24 4.35
N GLY A 34 4.19 -8.49 3.62
CA GLY A 34 4.39 -8.64 2.19
C GLY A 34 3.27 -8.05 1.33
N ASN A 35 2.37 -7.23 1.88
CA ASN A 35 1.47 -6.45 1.04
C ASN A 35 2.23 -5.30 0.40
N VAL A 36 1.94 -5.03 -0.87
CA VAL A 36 2.54 -3.94 -1.63
C VAL A 36 1.57 -2.77 -1.70
N TYR A 37 2.07 -1.56 -1.48
CA TYR A 37 1.33 -0.30 -1.56
C TYR A 37 1.89 0.51 -2.71
N VAL A 38 1.02 1.06 -3.54
CA VAL A 38 1.45 1.74 -4.78
C VAL A 38 0.75 3.09 -4.90
N ALA A 39 1.53 4.13 -5.21
CA ALA A 39 0.99 5.40 -5.67
C ALA A 39 0.51 5.25 -7.11
N ASP A 40 -0.81 5.23 -7.34
CA ASP A 40 -1.42 5.10 -8.66
C ASP A 40 -1.77 6.49 -9.20
N SER A 41 -0.71 7.23 -9.57
CA SER A 41 -0.70 8.68 -9.68
C SER A 41 -1.77 9.24 -10.60
N ASN A 42 -1.89 8.69 -11.82
CA ASN A 42 -2.84 9.18 -12.81
C ASN A 42 -4.29 8.74 -12.54
N ASN A 43 -4.51 7.91 -11.52
CA ASN A 43 -5.84 7.57 -11.00
C ASN A 43 -6.12 8.26 -9.65
N ASN A 44 -5.21 9.09 -9.12
CA ASN A 44 -5.36 9.80 -7.84
C ASN A 44 -5.68 8.86 -6.65
N ARG A 45 -5.08 7.67 -6.65
CA ARG A 45 -5.36 6.60 -5.68
C ARG A 45 -4.10 6.03 -5.07
N ILE A 46 -4.24 5.50 -3.87
CA ILE A 46 -3.27 4.56 -3.28
C ILE A 46 -3.85 3.16 -3.37
N ARG A 47 -3.07 2.24 -3.92
CA ARG A 47 -3.48 0.86 -4.17
C ARG A 47 -2.80 -0.05 -3.16
N LYS A 48 -3.49 -1.12 -2.78
CA LYS A 48 -2.93 -2.23 -2.01
C LYS A 48 -2.94 -3.48 -2.90
N ILE A 49 -1.84 -4.21 -2.91
CA ILE A 49 -1.69 -5.48 -3.61
C ILE A 49 -1.37 -6.53 -2.57
N THR A 50 -2.19 -7.57 -2.49
CA THR A 50 -1.93 -8.69 -1.57
C THR A 50 -0.78 -9.56 -2.07
N LEU A 51 -0.27 -10.46 -1.23
CA LEU A 51 0.71 -11.49 -1.62
C LEU A 51 0.27 -12.34 -2.81
N ALA A 52 -1.03 -12.44 -3.07
CA ALA A 52 -1.61 -13.16 -4.20
C ALA A 52 -1.74 -12.29 -5.48
N GLY A 53 -1.21 -11.07 -5.48
CA GLY A 53 -1.30 -10.14 -6.62
C GLY A 53 -2.65 -9.44 -6.79
N VAL A 54 -3.56 -9.55 -5.81
CA VAL A 54 -4.89 -8.92 -5.90
C VAL A 54 -4.79 -7.43 -5.61
N VAL A 55 -5.09 -6.60 -6.60
CA VAL A 55 -5.03 -5.13 -6.51
C VAL A 55 -6.38 -4.55 -6.06
N THR A 56 -6.40 -3.81 -4.96
CA THR A 56 -7.56 -3.06 -4.46
C THR A 56 -7.22 -1.58 -4.26
N THR A 57 -8.24 -0.73 -4.17
CA THR A 57 -8.05 0.67 -3.77
C THR A 57 -8.03 0.74 -2.25
N LEU A 58 -6.91 1.21 -1.69
CA LEU A 58 -6.81 1.48 -0.26
C LEU A 58 -7.47 2.82 0.08
N ALA A 59 -7.13 3.87 -0.68
CA ALA A 59 -7.69 5.20 -0.51
C ALA A 59 -7.65 6.00 -1.83
N GLY A 60 -8.42 7.08 -1.88
CA GLY A 60 -8.47 7.98 -3.02
C GLY A 60 -9.68 7.75 -3.95
N SER A 61 -9.92 8.73 -4.82
CA SER A 61 -11.00 8.73 -5.80
C SER A 61 -10.43 9.09 -7.18
N ASP A 62 -11.16 8.86 -8.27
CA ASP A 62 -10.69 9.27 -9.61
C ASP A 62 -10.61 10.81 -9.77
N THR A 63 -11.19 11.56 -8.84
CA THR A 63 -11.17 13.02 -8.84
C THR A 63 -9.95 13.55 -8.09
N PRO A 64 -9.05 14.31 -8.75
CA PRO A 64 -7.93 14.93 -8.07
C PRO A 64 -8.40 15.98 -7.08
N GLY A 65 -7.81 16.01 -5.89
CA GLY A 65 -8.17 16.94 -4.83
C GLY A 65 -7.37 16.66 -3.57
N ASN A 66 -7.74 17.31 -2.47
CA ASN A 66 -6.99 17.23 -1.22
C ASN A 66 -7.86 16.98 0.01
N LYS A 67 -9.08 16.53 -0.23
CA LYS A 67 -10.03 16.20 0.82
C LYS A 67 -9.51 15.02 1.65
N ASP A 68 -9.41 15.21 2.96
CA ASP A 68 -9.26 14.11 3.91
C ASP A 68 -10.56 13.30 4.01
N GLY A 69 -10.45 12.01 4.31
CA GLY A 69 -11.60 11.13 4.45
C GLY A 69 -11.22 9.68 4.62
N ALA A 70 -12.22 8.83 4.82
CA ALA A 70 -12.01 7.39 4.89
C ALA A 70 -11.94 6.79 3.48
N GLY A 71 -10.91 5.99 3.22
CA GLY A 71 -10.81 5.17 2.01
C GLY A 71 -11.06 5.95 0.70
N ASN A 72 -12.09 5.56 -0.03
CA ASN A 72 -12.46 6.13 -1.34
C ASN A 72 -13.11 7.53 -1.28
N THR A 73 -13.35 8.06 -0.08
CA THR A 73 -13.85 9.43 0.11
C THR A 73 -12.74 10.48 0.22
N ALA A 74 -11.51 10.03 0.49
CA ALA A 74 -10.32 10.86 0.44
C ALA A 74 -9.96 11.21 -1.02
N GLN A 75 -9.28 12.32 -1.20
CA GLN A 75 -8.75 12.76 -2.48
C GLN A 75 -7.26 13.05 -2.36
N PHE A 76 -6.53 12.60 -3.39
CA PHE A 76 -5.13 12.92 -3.64
C PHE A 76 -5.04 13.66 -4.97
N ARG A 77 -3.89 14.28 -5.22
CA ARG A 77 -3.59 15.00 -6.46
C ARG A 77 -2.21 14.58 -6.95
N TYR A 78 -2.21 13.56 -7.81
CA TYR A 78 -0.99 12.95 -8.35
C TYR A 78 -0.04 12.46 -7.24
N PRO A 79 -0.43 11.45 -6.43
CA PRO A 79 0.50 10.88 -5.46
C PRO A 79 1.74 10.33 -6.17
N SER A 80 2.93 10.62 -5.63
CA SER A 80 4.22 10.30 -6.24
C SER A 80 4.98 9.18 -5.54
N ASP A 81 4.75 8.97 -4.25
CA ASP A 81 5.38 7.89 -3.50
C ASP A 81 4.58 7.47 -2.27
N VAL A 82 4.91 6.28 -1.75
CA VAL A 82 4.38 5.76 -0.50
C VAL A 82 5.47 5.16 0.38
N ALA A 83 5.32 5.30 1.69
CA ALA A 83 6.10 4.60 2.70
C ALA A 83 5.16 3.93 3.72
N VAL A 84 5.57 2.83 4.33
CA VAL A 84 4.75 2.10 5.31
C VAL A 84 5.52 1.93 6.61
N ASP A 85 4.88 2.21 7.75
CA ASP A 85 5.46 1.96 9.07
C ASP A 85 5.12 0.57 9.64
N SER A 86 5.78 0.18 10.72
CA SER A 86 5.56 -1.12 11.39
C SER A 86 4.16 -1.28 12.00
N SER A 87 3.40 -0.19 12.13
CA SER A 87 2.01 -0.22 12.58
C SER A 87 1.03 -0.38 11.41
N GLY A 88 1.53 -0.42 10.18
CA GLY A 88 0.73 -0.54 8.96
C GLY A 88 0.13 0.77 8.45
N ASN A 89 0.57 1.92 8.99
CA ASN A 89 0.17 3.20 8.42
C ASN A 89 0.92 3.46 7.12
N VAL A 90 0.25 4.08 6.15
CA VAL A 90 0.84 4.45 4.86
C VAL A 90 0.99 5.96 4.79
N TYR A 91 2.21 6.43 4.56
CA TYR A 91 2.54 7.83 4.30
C TYR A 91 2.63 8.02 2.80
N VAL A 92 2.04 9.10 2.29
CA VAL A 92 1.87 9.36 0.87
C VAL A 92 2.48 10.71 0.54
N ALA A 93 3.38 10.77 -0.43
CA ALA A 93 3.78 12.02 -1.04
C ALA A 93 2.70 12.45 -2.04
N ASP A 94 1.89 13.45 -1.67
CA ASP A 94 0.79 13.98 -2.49
C ASP A 94 1.30 15.15 -3.33
N GLU A 95 2.00 14.80 -4.42
CA GLU A 95 2.96 15.67 -5.12
C GLU A 95 2.40 17.04 -5.51
N ARG A 96 1.20 17.08 -6.08
CA ARG A 96 0.61 18.33 -6.57
C ARG A 96 -0.35 18.97 -5.58
N ASP A 97 -0.36 18.49 -4.34
CA ASP A 97 -0.97 19.16 -3.19
C ASP A 97 0.08 19.63 -2.16
N ASP A 98 1.38 19.44 -2.44
CA ASP A 98 2.50 19.86 -1.57
C ASP A 98 2.40 19.31 -0.12
N ARG A 99 1.87 18.08 0.03
CA ARG A 99 1.62 17.48 1.35
C ARG A 99 2.14 16.06 1.46
N ILE A 100 2.54 15.71 2.68
CA ILE A 100 2.63 14.32 3.11
C ILE A 100 1.32 13.95 3.80
N ARG A 101 0.62 12.94 3.28
CA ARG A 101 -0.66 12.47 3.80
C ARG A 101 -0.46 11.15 4.54
N LYS A 102 -1.23 10.91 5.58
CA LYS A 102 -1.19 9.65 6.35
C LYS A 102 -2.51 8.90 6.20
N ILE A 103 -2.44 7.65 5.76
CA ILE A 103 -3.53 6.68 5.82
C ILE A 103 -3.31 5.85 7.08
N GLU A 104 -4.18 6.03 8.08
CA GLU A 104 -4.10 5.31 9.35
C GLU A 104 -4.74 3.92 9.25
N TYR A 105 -4.04 2.91 9.79
CA TYR A 105 -4.64 1.60 9.99
C TYR A 105 -5.43 1.58 11.30
N LYS A 106 -6.75 1.78 11.22
CA LYS A 106 -7.62 1.72 12.38
C LYS A 106 -8.03 0.28 12.68
N VAL A 107 -7.69 -0.21 13.87
CA VAL A 107 -8.24 -1.44 14.43
C VAL A 107 -9.63 -1.16 15.02
N PRO A 108 -10.73 -1.66 14.42
CA PRO A 108 -12.09 -1.27 14.84
C PRO A 108 -12.40 -1.63 16.31
N TRP A 109 -11.74 -2.64 16.85
CA TRP A 109 -11.97 -3.11 18.22
C TRP A 109 -11.20 -2.34 19.29
N ALA A 110 -10.15 -1.58 18.96
CA ALA A 110 -9.41 -0.79 19.95
C ALA A 110 -10.22 0.44 20.40
N GLU A 111 -10.97 1.07 19.49
CA GLU A 111 -11.89 2.17 19.81
C GLU A 111 -13.18 1.68 20.50
N ALA A 112 -13.51 0.39 20.43
CA ALA A 112 -14.68 -0.18 21.09
C ALA A 112 -14.40 -0.66 22.53
N ARG A 113 -13.17 -1.10 22.82
CA ARG A 113 -12.82 -1.72 24.11
C ARG A 113 -12.63 -0.74 25.27
N TRP A 114 -12.41 0.55 25.01
CA TRP A 114 -12.32 1.54 26.09
C TRP A 114 -13.69 1.99 26.64
N ARG A 115 -14.82 1.67 25.97
CA ARG A 115 -16.18 1.93 26.48
C ARG A 115 -16.75 0.80 27.35
N LEU A 116 -16.17 -0.40 27.31
CA LEU A 116 -16.71 -1.58 28.01
C LEU A 116 -15.90 -1.99 29.25
N MET A 117 -14.72 -1.42 29.46
CA MET A 117 -13.86 -1.68 30.64
C MET A 117 -13.88 -0.53 31.67
N SER A 118 -14.77 0.46 31.51
CA SER A 118 -14.95 1.57 32.47
C SER A 118 -16.18 1.39 33.38
N ILE A 119 -16.52 0.15 33.74
CA ILE A 119 -17.53 -0.17 34.76
C ILE A 119 -16.90 -1.06 35.82
#